data_AF-J5VJG3-F1
#
_entry.id   AF-J5VJG3-F1
#
_cell.length_a   1.000
_cell.length_b   1.000
_cell.length_c   1.000
_cell.angle_alpha   90.00
_cell.angle_beta   90.00
_cell.angle_gamma   90.00
#
_symmetry.space_group_name_H-M   'P 1'
#
loop_
_entity.id
_entity.type
_entity.pdbx_description
1 polymer ?
#
loop_
_entity_poly.entity_id
_entity_poly.type
_entity_poly.pdbx_seq_one_letter_code
_entity_poly.pdbx_strand_id
1 'polypeptide(L)'
;MDWKIIILFLIVTFNSYSQKMEDYTIFKDGEVYINFREYTQEIMPQIVAELEKYNYKKPSEEHYKQVIKYFINKDLLPQNIVVLNDALSPYIAIQDKGIIYTDDGYENIVGLLLFHFNQYLFYKDLKSLEWLKGNYEDILSDFVVTFGIYRDKTLLKWYLDRKINNET
;
A
#
# COMPACT_ATOMS: atom_id res chain seq x y z
N MET A 1 12.83 -12.52 34.93
CA MET A 1 11.92 -11.65 34.14
C MET A 1 10.61 -12.40 34.04
N ASP A 2 9.53 -11.83 34.58
CA ASP A 2 8.28 -12.57 34.78
C ASP A 2 7.52 -12.69 33.45
N TRP A 3 7.30 -13.91 32.98
CA TRP A 3 6.58 -14.21 31.73
C TRP A 3 5.19 -13.57 31.67
N LYS A 4 4.56 -13.32 32.82
CA LYS A 4 3.29 -12.59 32.92
C LYS A 4 3.43 -11.11 32.54
N ILE A 5 4.57 -10.49 32.85
CA ILE A 5 4.88 -9.10 32.47
C ILE A 5 5.15 -9.00 30.97
N ILE A 6 5.80 -10.02 30.37
CA ILE A 6 6.04 -10.08 28.91
C ILE A 6 4.71 -10.22 28.15
N ILE A 7 3.79 -11.07 28.63
CA ILE A 7 2.45 -11.22 28.04
C ILE A 7 1.63 -9.94 28.20
N LEU A 8 1.70 -9.26 29.36
CA LEU A 8 1.04 -7.97 29.55
C LEU A 8 1.61 -6.89 28.60
N PHE A 9 2.93 -6.84 28.42
CA PHE A 9 3.58 -5.93 27.47
C PHE A 9 3.16 -6.22 26.02
N LEU A 10 3.09 -7.50 25.62
CA LEU A 10 2.61 -7.92 24.31
C LEU A 10 1.13 -7.59 24.11
N ILE A 11 0.27 -7.78 25.12
CA ILE A 11 -1.15 -7.45 25.04
C ILE A 11 -1.38 -5.94 25.03
N VAL A 12 -0.61 -5.15 25.79
CA VAL A 12 -0.71 -3.68 25.78
C VAL A 12 -0.19 -3.10 24.46
N THR A 13 0.89 -3.66 23.88
CA THR A 13 1.36 -3.28 22.54
C THR A 13 0.44 -3.77 21.41
N PHE A 14 -0.23 -4.92 21.56
CA PHE A 14 -1.26 -5.37 20.61
C PHE A 14 -2.59 -4.60 20.75
N ASN A 15 -3.00 -4.21 21.95
CA ASN A 15 -4.20 -3.41 22.16
C ASN A 15 -4.00 -1.93 21.79
N SER A 16 -2.77 -1.40 21.83
CA SER A 16 -2.47 -0.13 21.15
C SER A 16 -2.48 -0.27 19.62
N TYR A 17 -2.47 -1.49 19.10
CA TYR A 17 -2.65 -1.83 17.68
C TYR A 17 -4.12 -2.06 17.28
N SER A 18 -5.08 -1.79 18.17
CA SER A 18 -6.42 -1.41 17.75
C SER A 18 -6.35 0.05 17.26
N GLN A 19 -5.70 0.29 16.13
CA GLN A 19 -5.79 1.57 15.43
C GLN A 19 -7.27 1.82 15.14
N LYS A 20 -7.90 2.72 15.91
CA LYS A 20 -9.04 3.47 15.39
C LYS A 20 -8.60 3.94 14.00
N MET A 21 -9.35 3.57 12.96
CA MET A 21 -9.00 4.01 11.62
C MET A 21 -9.02 5.54 11.61
N GLU A 22 -7.84 6.13 11.57
CA GLU A 22 -7.73 7.55 11.28
C GLU A 22 -8.11 7.73 9.83
N ASP A 23 -9.04 8.65 9.60
CA ASP A 23 -9.43 9.02 8.25
C ASP A 23 -8.34 9.92 7.67
N TYR A 24 -7.34 9.31 7.02
CA TYR A 24 -6.25 10.01 6.32
C TYR A 24 -6.72 10.70 5.03
N THR A 25 -8.03 10.86 4.82
CA THR A 25 -8.57 11.56 3.64
C THR A 25 -8.01 12.99 3.50
N ILE A 26 -7.69 13.65 4.62
CA ILE A 26 -7.15 15.01 4.63
C ILE A 26 -5.70 14.98 5.09
N PHE A 27 -4.79 15.45 4.23
CA PHE A 27 -3.42 15.80 4.61
C PHE A 27 -3.29 17.31 4.78
N LYS A 28 -2.67 17.73 5.89
CA LYS A 28 -2.41 19.14 6.16
C LYS A 28 -1.03 19.33 6.82
N ASP A 29 -0.15 20.02 6.12
CA ASP A 29 1.16 20.42 6.62
C ASP A 29 1.47 21.86 6.18
N GLY A 30 1.52 22.79 7.14
CA GLY A 30 1.63 24.22 6.86
C GLY A 30 0.49 24.74 5.98
N GLU A 31 0.85 25.27 4.80
CA GLU A 31 -0.10 25.75 3.77
C GLU A 31 -0.58 24.63 2.84
N VAL A 32 0.04 23.46 2.88
CA VAL A 32 -0.37 22.30 2.07
C VAL A 32 -1.67 21.74 2.64
N TYR A 33 -2.68 21.64 1.78
CA TYR A 33 -3.96 21.00 2.09
C TYR A 33 -4.36 20.12 0.91
N ILE A 34 -4.53 18.83 1.17
CA ILE A 34 -4.94 17.87 0.16
C ILE A 34 -6.12 17.08 0.70
N ASN A 35 -7.22 17.06 -0.06
CA ASN A 35 -8.28 16.10 0.13
C ASN A 35 -8.06 14.95 -0.88
N PHE A 36 -7.43 13.87 -0.42
CA PHE A 36 -7.09 12.75 -1.30
C PHE A 36 -8.31 12.09 -1.92
N ARG A 37 -9.47 12.15 -1.28
CA ARG A 37 -10.70 11.58 -1.85
C ARG A 37 -11.17 12.40 -3.05
N GLU A 38 -11.21 13.72 -2.92
CA GLU A 38 -11.55 14.63 -4.02
C GLU A 38 -10.53 14.51 -5.15
N TYR A 39 -9.23 14.54 -4.82
CA TYR A 39 -8.15 14.36 -5.79
C TYR A 39 -8.26 13.03 -6.54
N THR A 40 -8.43 11.91 -5.82
CA THR A 40 -8.58 10.58 -6.44
C THR A 40 -9.81 10.50 -7.34
N GLN A 41 -10.90 11.19 -6.98
CA GLN A 41 -12.09 11.27 -7.84
C GLN A 41 -11.82 12.04 -9.13
N GLU A 42 -11.06 13.14 -9.06
CA GLU A 42 -10.68 13.94 -10.23
C GLU A 42 -9.82 13.14 -11.22
N ILE A 43 -8.83 12.39 -10.72
CA ILE A 43 -7.93 11.60 -11.56
C ILE A 43 -8.46 10.21 -11.92
N MET A 44 -9.63 9.80 -11.39
CA MET A 44 -10.22 8.48 -11.62
C MET A 44 -10.34 8.09 -13.11
N PRO A 45 -10.74 9.00 -14.04
CA PRO A 45 -10.79 8.65 -15.47
C PRO A 45 -9.43 8.22 -16.02
N GLN A 46 -8.34 8.84 -15.57
CA GLN A 46 -6.99 8.51 -15.99
C GLN A 46 -6.55 7.15 -15.40
N ILE A 47 -6.89 6.88 -14.13
CA ILE A 47 -6.65 5.56 -13.49
C ILE A 47 -7.32 4.46 -14.33
N VAL A 48 -8.60 4.64 -14.67
CA VAL A 48 -9.37 3.66 -15.45
C VAL A 48 -8.74 3.44 -16.83
N ALA A 49 -8.35 4.52 -17.53
CA ALA A 49 -7.71 4.42 -18.83
C ALA A 49 -6.41 3.59 -18.80
N GLU A 50 -5.56 3.79 -17.80
CA GLU A 50 -4.32 3.01 -17.66
C GLU A 50 -4.59 1.55 -17.28
N LEU A 51 -5.59 1.26 -16.43
CA LEU A 51 -5.98 -0.12 -16.12
C LEU A 51 -6.48 -0.87 -17.37
N GLU A 52 -7.28 -0.21 -18.21
CA GLU A 52 -7.79 -0.77 -19.46
C GLU A 52 -6.67 -1.02 -20.46
N LYS A 53 -5.76 -0.05 -20.64
CA LYS A 53 -4.59 -0.14 -21.52
C LYS A 53 -3.71 -1.36 -21.23
N TYR A 54 -3.53 -1.70 -19.95
CA TYR A 54 -2.74 -2.88 -19.55
C TYR A 54 -3.58 -4.14 -19.31
N ASN A 55 -4.88 -4.12 -19.64
CA ASN A 55 -5.80 -5.24 -19.46
C ASN A 55 -5.79 -5.78 -18.02
N TYR A 56 -5.80 -4.88 -17.04
CA TYR A 56 -5.80 -5.26 -15.64
C TYR A 56 -7.03 -6.11 -15.32
N LYS A 57 -6.79 -7.27 -14.70
CA LYS A 57 -7.85 -8.15 -14.23
C LYS A 57 -8.13 -7.77 -12.78
N LYS A 58 -9.34 -7.27 -12.53
CA LYS A 58 -9.79 -6.96 -11.17
C LYS A 58 -9.91 -8.27 -10.35
N PRO A 59 -9.40 -8.31 -9.10
CA PRO A 59 -9.60 -9.45 -8.21
C PRO A 59 -11.06 -9.60 -7.77
N SER A 60 -11.45 -10.80 -7.33
CA SER A 60 -12.72 -10.93 -6.62
C SER A 60 -12.69 -10.09 -5.34
N GLU A 61 -13.85 -9.65 -4.88
CA GLU A 61 -13.95 -8.84 -3.66
C GLU A 61 -13.38 -9.56 -2.43
N GLU A 62 -13.66 -10.87 -2.33
CA GLU A 62 -13.11 -11.72 -1.26
C GLU A 62 -11.58 -11.76 -1.32
N HIS A 63 -11.02 -12.01 -2.50
CA HIS A 63 -9.57 -12.08 -2.69
C HIS A 63 -8.90 -10.73 -2.43
N TYR A 64 -9.51 -9.64 -2.89
CA TYR A 64 -9.06 -8.27 -2.60
C TYR A 64 -8.96 -8.04 -1.09
N LYS A 65 -10.04 -8.29 -0.34
CA LYS A 65 -10.07 -8.11 1.12
C LYS A 65 -9.03 -8.99 1.84
N GLN A 66 -8.86 -10.24 1.40
CA GLN A 66 -7.84 -11.14 1.96
C GLN A 66 -6.42 -10.61 1.75
N VAL A 67 -6.10 -10.14 0.55
CA VAL A 67 -4.77 -9.58 0.21
C VAL A 67 -4.49 -8.30 0.99
N ILE A 68 -5.47 -7.39 1.09
CA ILE A 68 -5.32 -6.17 1.90
C ILE A 68 -5.03 -6.53 3.36
N LYS A 69 -5.77 -7.47 3.95
CA LYS A 69 -5.51 -7.92 5.33
C LYS A 69 -4.16 -8.62 5.48
N TYR A 70 -3.69 -9.31 4.43
CA TYR A 70 -2.41 -9.98 4.44
C TYR A 70 -1.23 -9.00 4.43
N PHE A 71 -1.23 -8.02 3.52
CA PHE A 71 -0.14 -7.06 3.37
C PHE A 71 -0.28 -5.85 4.29
N ILE A 72 -1.40 -5.16 4.24
CA ILE A 72 -1.61 -3.86 4.89
C ILE A 72 -2.06 -4.04 6.36
N ASN A 73 -2.60 -5.22 6.69
CA ASN A 73 -3.10 -5.55 8.04
C ASN A 73 -4.12 -4.51 8.58
N LYS A 74 -4.93 -3.93 7.68
CA LYS A 74 -6.04 -3.03 7.99
C LYS A 74 -7.35 -3.63 7.50
N ASP A 75 -8.41 -3.46 8.27
CA ASP A 75 -9.77 -3.65 7.77
C ASP A 75 -10.16 -2.39 6.99
N LEU A 76 -10.79 -2.53 5.82
CA LEU A 76 -11.15 -1.36 5.01
C LEU A 76 -12.44 -0.72 5.50
N LEU A 77 -12.48 0.62 5.50
CA LEU A 77 -13.70 1.37 5.73
C LEU A 77 -14.72 1.12 4.59
N PRO A 78 -16.03 1.35 4.81
CA PRO A 78 -17.05 1.09 3.78
C PRO A 78 -16.98 2.02 2.56
N GLN A 79 -16.25 3.14 2.62
CA GLN A 79 -16.16 4.09 1.50
C GLN A 79 -15.28 3.55 0.37
N ASN A 80 -15.64 3.80 -0.88
CA ASN A 80 -14.91 3.29 -2.04
C ASN A 80 -13.42 3.66 -2.08
N ILE A 81 -13.09 4.89 -1.67
CA ILE A 81 -11.72 5.41 -1.62
C ILE A 81 -11.31 5.48 -0.15
N VAL A 82 -10.24 4.76 0.22
CA VAL A 82 -9.71 4.70 1.58
C VAL A 82 -8.21 4.99 1.53
N VAL A 83 -7.79 6.05 2.20
CA VAL A 83 -6.37 6.41 2.33
C VAL A 83 -5.76 5.55 3.44
N LEU A 84 -4.62 4.90 3.14
CA LEU A 84 -4.09 3.81 3.97
C LEU A 84 -2.97 4.26 4.91
N ASN A 85 -2.35 5.41 4.68
CA ASN A 85 -1.30 5.97 5.52
C ASN A 85 -1.31 7.51 5.46
N ASP A 86 -0.80 8.14 6.50
CA ASP A 86 -0.63 9.60 6.59
C ASP A 86 0.69 10.01 5.93
N ALA A 87 0.63 10.33 4.64
CA ALA A 87 1.79 10.79 3.85
C ALA A 87 1.33 11.72 2.73
N LEU A 88 2.25 12.56 2.24
CA LEU A 88 1.99 13.44 1.10
C LEU A 88 1.67 12.65 -0.19
N SER A 89 2.32 11.50 -0.37
CA SER A 89 2.04 10.51 -1.42
C SER A 89 1.57 9.20 -0.78
N PRO A 90 0.28 9.09 -0.41
CA PRO A 90 -0.22 7.93 0.32
C PRO A 90 -0.57 6.77 -0.61
N TYR A 91 -0.67 5.59 -0.04
CA TYR A 91 -1.35 4.46 -0.66
C TYR A 91 -2.86 4.61 -0.47
N ILE A 92 -3.61 4.45 -1.55
CA ILE A 92 -5.06 4.65 -1.59
C ILE A 92 -5.70 3.36 -2.10
N ALA A 93 -6.52 2.73 -1.26
CA ALA A 93 -7.38 1.63 -1.67
C ALA A 93 -8.57 2.18 -2.46
N ILE A 94 -8.74 1.71 -3.69
CA ILE A 94 -9.89 2.01 -4.55
C ILE A 94 -10.68 0.71 -4.74
N GLN A 95 -11.71 0.53 -3.91
CA GLN A 95 -12.35 -0.77 -3.68
C GLN A 95 -13.12 -1.28 -4.90
N ASP A 96 -13.86 -0.42 -5.61
CA ASP A 96 -14.62 -0.80 -6.81
C ASP A 96 -13.73 -1.16 -8.00
N LYS A 97 -12.49 -0.66 -8.03
CA LYS A 97 -11.47 -1.05 -9.01
C LYS A 97 -10.62 -2.23 -8.56
N GLY A 98 -10.65 -2.55 -7.27
CA GLY A 98 -9.89 -3.65 -6.69
C GLY A 98 -8.38 -3.41 -6.72
N ILE A 99 -7.95 -2.15 -6.53
CA ILE A 99 -6.54 -1.75 -6.59
C ILE A 99 -6.08 -1.02 -5.33
N ILE A 100 -4.76 -0.92 -5.20
CA ILE A 100 -4.06 0.11 -4.44
C ILE A 100 -3.39 1.06 -5.43
N TYR A 101 -3.68 2.35 -5.29
CA TYR A 101 -3.03 3.43 -6.03
C TYR A 101 -2.00 4.12 -5.14
N THR A 102 -0.87 4.50 -5.72
CA THR A 102 0.10 5.41 -5.15
C THR A 102 0.72 6.19 -6.29
N ASP A 103 1.14 7.41 -6.01
CA ASP A 103 1.88 8.26 -6.93
C ASP A 103 3.40 8.07 -6.71
N ASP A 104 4.20 8.25 -7.75
CA ASP A 104 5.66 8.35 -7.69
C ASP A 104 6.15 9.80 -7.53
N GLY A 105 5.22 10.76 -7.38
CA GLY A 105 5.50 12.17 -7.12
C GLY A 105 5.58 13.03 -8.38
N TYR A 106 5.08 12.53 -9.52
CA TYR A 106 5.00 13.26 -10.79
C TYR A 106 3.54 13.56 -11.17
N GLU A 107 3.34 14.58 -12.01
CA GLU A 107 2.00 15.07 -12.37
C GLU A 107 1.11 14.06 -13.11
N ASN A 108 1.68 12.96 -13.64
CA ASN A 108 0.95 12.00 -14.48
C ASN A 108 0.89 10.61 -13.85
N ILE A 109 -0.25 9.95 -13.98
CA ILE A 109 -0.41 8.56 -13.55
C ILE A 109 0.55 7.65 -14.33
N VAL A 110 1.44 6.99 -13.58
CA VAL A 110 2.30 5.95 -14.15
C VAL A 110 1.55 4.62 -14.20
N GLY A 111 0.93 4.33 -15.34
CA GLY A 111 0.14 3.12 -15.51
C GLY A 111 0.91 1.81 -15.38
N LEU A 112 2.20 1.77 -15.73
CA LEU A 112 3.05 0.58 -15.53
C LEU A 112 3.29 0.30 -14.05
N LEU A 113 3.54 1.33 -13.24
CA LEU A 113 3.63 1.20 -11.79
C LEU A 113 2.30 0.67 -11.25
N LEU A 114 1.18 1.32 -11.59
CA LEU A 114 -0.15 0.90 -11.18
C LEU A 114 -0.42 -0.57 -11.53
N PHE A 115 -0.11 -0.97 -12.76
CA PHE A 115 -0.31 -2.34 -13.23
C PHE A 115 0.58 -3.33 -12.47
N HIS A 116 1.90 -3.16 -12.50
CA HIS A 116 2.82 -4.14 -11.92
C HIS A 116 2.67 -4.23 -10.40
N PHE A 117 2.44 -3.11 -9.72
CA PHE A 117 2.22 -3.09 -8.28
C PHE A 117 1.00 -3.94 -7.90
N ASN A 118 -0.13 -3.72 -8.58
CA ASN A 118 -1.36 -4.45 -8.31
C ASN A 118 -1.30 -5.92 -8.78
N GLN A 119 -0.56 -6.22 -9.85
CA GLN A 119 -0.35 -7.61 -10.28
C GLN A 119 0.47 -8.41 -9.28
N TYR A 120 1.53 -7.82 -8.73
CA TYR A 120 2.29 -8.48 -7.68
C TYR A 120 1.48 -8.60 -6.39
N LEU A 121 0.82 -7.52 -5.95
CA LEU A 121 0.07 -7.49 -4.69
C LEU A 121 -1.05 -8.53 -4.69
N PHE A 122 -1.90 -8.53 -5.72
CA PHE A 122 -3.08 -9.40 -5.76
C PHE A 122 -2.80 -10.77 -6.37
N TYR A 123 -1.84 -10.94 -7.28
CA TYR A 123 -1.65 -12.21 -7.98
C TYR A 123 -0.29 -12.86 -7.76
N LYS A 124 0.57 -12.25 -6.93
CA LYS A 124 1.95 -12.71 -6.68
C LYS A 124 2.75 -12.90 -7.97
N ASP A 125 2.46 -12.07 -8.98
CA ASP A 125 3.16 -12.12 -10.26
C ASP A 125 4.63 -11.70 -10.09
N LEU A 126 5.53 -12.68 -10.16
CA LEU A 126 6.95 -12.46 -9.91
C LEU A 126 7.62 -11.63 -11.01
N LYS A 127 7.09 -11.65 -12.24
CA LYS A 127 7.61 -10.79 -13.32
C LYS A 127 7.37 -9.32 -13.00
N SER A 128 6.19 -9.00 -12.48
CA SER A 128 5.85 -7.66 -12.00
C SER A 128 6.71 -7.26 -10.81
N LEU A 129 6.98 -8.18 -9.88
CA LEU A 129 7.94 -7.91 -8.79
C LEU A 129 9.33 -7.56 -9.32
N GLU A 130 9.90 -8.36 -10.23
CA GLU A 130 11.22 -8.08 -10.79
C GLU A 130 11.25 -6.76 -11.58
N TRP A 131 10.17 -6.45 -12.31
CA TRP A 131 10.05 -5.16 -12.97
C TRP A 131 10.03 -3.99 -11.97
N LEU A 132 9.26 -4.09 -10.88
CA LEU A 132 9.20 -3.07 -9.84
C LEU A 132 10.56 -2.89 -9.15
N LYS A 133 11.31 -3.97 -8.89
CA LYS A 133 12.66 -3.88 -8.31
C LYS A 133 13.63 -3.09 -9.21
N GLY A 134 13.46 -3.14 -10.52
CA GLY A 134 14.31 -2.42 -11.47
C GLY A 134 13.89 -0.98 -11.76
N ASN A 135 12.62 -0.62 -11.48
CA ASN A 135 12.05 0.66 -11.93
C ASN A 135 11.45 1.52 -10.79
N TYR A 136 10.99 0.90 -9.69
CA TYR A 136 10.24 1.53 -8.60
C TYR A 136 10.62 0.90 -7.25
N GLU A 137 11.92 0.74 -7.03
CA GLU A 137 12.50 0.12 -5.84
C GLU A 137 12.28 0.94 -4.57
N ASP A 138 12.27 2.26 -4.69
CA ASP A 138 11.91 3.22 -3.65
C ASP A 138 10.48 3.02 -3.17
N ILE A 139 9.51 2.90 -4.08
CA ILE A 139 8.10 2.62 -3.74
C ILE A 139 7.96 1.25 -3.08
N LEU A 140 8.61 0.21 -3.60
CA LEU A 140 8.59 -1.11 -2.96
C LEU A 140 9.20 -1.07 -1.55
N SER A 141 10.29 -0.33 -1.37
CA SER A 141 10.95 -0.17 -0.07
C SER A 141 10.05 0.58 0.91
N ASP A 142 9.43 1.67 0.45
CA ASP A 142 8.48 2.45 1.23
C ASP A 142 7.27 1.59 1.61
N PHE A 143 6.70 0.82 0.69
CA PHE A 143 5.58 -0.08 0.98
C PHE A 143 5.90 -1.10 2.09
N VAL A 144 7.10 -1.68 2.05
CA VAL A 144 7.59 -2.60 3.09
C VAL A 144 7.65 -1.93 4.45
N VAL A 145 8.18 -0.70 4.51
CA VAL A 145 8.33 0.07 5.76
C VAL A 145 6.97 0.53 6.28
N THR A 146 6.18 1.18 5.43
CA THR A 146 4.89 1.80 5.75
C THR A 146 3.91 0.80 6.35
N PHE A 147 3.86 -0.42 5.81
CA PHE A 147 2.92 -1.45 6.29
C PHE A 147 3.58 -2.57 7.11
N GLY A 148 4.89 -2.48 7.36
CA GLY A 148 5.63 -3.52 8.08
C GLY A 148 5.47 -4.89 7.44
N ILE A 149 5.78 -5.02 6.14
CA ILE A 149 5.55 -6.27 5.40
C ILE A 149 6.53 -7.36 5.85
N TYR A 150 6.14 -8.16 6.85
CA TYR A 150 6.93 -9.31 7.32
C TYR A 150 6.41 -10.65 6.79
N ARG A 151 5.15 -10.71 6.32
CA ARG A 151 4.51 -11.97 5.90
C ARG A 151 4.97 -12.42 4.51
N ASP A 152 5.28 -11.49 3.62
CA ASP A 152 5.85 -11.80 2.31
C ASP A 152 7.36 -11.98 2.39
N LYS A 153 7.80 -13.24 2.49
CA LYS A 153 9.22 -13.58 2.64
C LYS A 153 10.06 -13.16 1.44
N THR A 154 9.49 -13.15 0.23
CA THR A 154 10.21 -12.80 -1.00
C THR A 154 10.52 -11.30 -1.02
N LEU A 155 9.50 -10.48 -0.75
CA LEU A 155 9.67 -9.03 -0.68
C LEU A 155 10.55 -8.62 0.50
N LEU A 156 10.33 -9.23 1.68
CA LEU A 156 11.12 -8.94 2.87
C LEU A 156 12.61 -9.28 2.66
N LYS A 157 12.91 -10.47 2.11
CA LYS A 157 14.30 -10.87 1.84
C LYS A 157 14.97 -9.87 0.89
N TRP A 158 14.30 -9.51 -0.20
CA TRP A 158 14.83 -8.53 -1.15
C TRP A 158 15.12 -7.19 -0.48
N TYR A 159 14.19 -6.67 0.33
CA TYR A 159 14.37 -5.41 1.04
C TYR A 159 15.57 -5.45 2.00
N LEU A 160 15.72 -6.54 2.77
CA LEU A 160 16.84 -6.71 3.70
C LEU A 160 18.18 -6.84 2.99
N ASP A 161 18.26 -7.64 1.92
CA ASP A 161 19.48 -7.79 1.12
C ASP A 161 19.95 -6.42 0.57
N ARG A 162 19.01 -5.61 0.07
CA ARG A 162 19.30 -4.24 -0.41
C ARG A 162 19.82 -3.34 0.71
N LYS A 163 19.16 -3.33 1.88
CA LYS A 163 19.55 -2.49 3.01
C LYS A 163 20.97 -2.80 3.48
N ILE A 164 21.30 -4.09 3.60
CA ILE A 164 22.64 -4.53 3.97
C ILE A 164 23.68 -4.06 2.95
N ASN A 165 23.40 -4.23 1.65
CA ASN A 165 24.35 -3.86 0.59
C ASN A 165 24.54 -2.33 0.41
N ASN A 166 23.54 -1.52 0.77
CA ASN A 166 23.64 -0.05 0.71
C ASN A 166 24.33 0.55 1.95
N GLU A 167 24.50 -0.24 3.02
CA GLU A 167 25.18 0.16 4.27
C GLU A 167 26.66 -0.26 4.30
N THR A 168 27.16 -0.94 3.26
CA THR A 168 28.56 -1.36 3.06
C THR A 168 29.20 -0.66 1.87
#